data_AF-A0A7K9ZM41-F1
#
_entry.id   AF-A0A7K9ZM41-F1
#
_cell.length_a   1.000
_cell.length_b   1.000
_cell.length_c   1.000
_cell.angle_alpha   90.00
_cell.angle_beta   90.00
_cell.angle_gamma   90.00
#
_symmetry.space_group_name_H-M   'P 1'
#
loop_
_entity.id
_entity.type
_entity.pdbx_description
1 polymer ?
#
loop_
_entity_poly.entity_id
_entity_poly.type
_entity_poly.pdbx_seq_one_letter_code
_entity_poly.pdbx_strand_id
1 'polypeptide(L)'
;LDQIKNNPDISLTDFIKTCAHVGTEQYKADLLATALAQQLKVAWAAIKCFDCGEEGHVKKQCSKKKQGNKKPSKLCPRCKKGYHWSNECRSKYDRDGKPLPQRGKSKRGAGFSAPQKSRIQPQQTHT
;
A
#
# COMPACT_ATOMS: atom_id res chain seq x y z
N LEU A 1 -39.37 -8.35 0.53
CA LEU A 1 -40.52 -8.34 1.46
C LEU A 1 -40.91 -6.90 1.85
N ASP A 2 -39.97 -6.05 2.30
CA ASP A 2 -40.26 -4.63 2.63
C ASP A 2 -40.94 -3.82 1.51
N GLN A 3 -40.56 -4.04 0.25
CA GLN A 3 -41.11 -3.33 -0.90
C GLN A 3 -42.54 -3.78 -1.28
N ILE A 4 -42.99 -4.94 -0.79
CA ILE A 4 -44.28 -5.56 -1.12
C ILE A 4 -45.31 -5.21 -0.04
N LYS A 5 -44.88 -5.11 1.22
CA LYS A 5 -45.74 -4.84 2.38
C LYS A 5 -46.40 -3.45 2.33
N ASN A 6 -45.78 -2.49 1.64
CA ASN A 6 -46.26 -1.11 1.58
C ASN A 6 -47.08 -0.79 0.32
N ASN A 7 -47.34 -1.77 -0.55
CA ASN A 7 -48.11 -1.56 -1.77
C ASN A 7 -49.58 -1.98 -1.55
N PRO A 8 -50.55 -1.04 -1.55
CA PRO A 8 -51.95 -1.33 -1.26
C PRO A 8 -52.68 -2.15 -2.34
N ASP A 9 -52.08 -2.34 -3.52
CA ASP A 9 -52.65 -3.09 -4.66
C ASP A 9 -52.09 -4.53 -4.77
N ILE A 10 -51.37 -5.02 -3.75
CA ILE A 10 -50.72 -6.33 -3.84
C ILE A 10 -51.74 -7.47 -3.73
N SER A 11 -51.82 -8.31 -4.77
CA SER A 11 -52.66 -9.51 -4.78
C SER A 11 -52.06 -10.60 -3.87
N LEU A 12 -52.94 -11.40 -3.24
CA LEU A 12 -52.54 -12.59 -2.46
C LEU A 12 -51.62 -13.52 -3.27
N THR A 13 -51.89 -13.67 -4.55
CA THR A 13 -51.08 -14.49 -5.46
C THR A 13 -49.66 -13.96 -5.61
N ASP A 14 -49.48 -12.64 -5.60
CA ASP A 14 -48.16 -12.03 -5.71
C ASP A 14 -47.38 -12.14 -4.41
N PHE A 15 -48.08 -12.08 -3.27
CA PHE A 15 -47.46 -12.41 -1.98
C PHE A 15 -46.94 -13.86 -1.97
N ILE A 16 -47.76 -14.83 -2.40
CA ILE A 16 -47.36 -16.24 -2.48
C ILE A 16 -46.15 -16.45 -3.41
N LYS A 17 -46.15 -15.83 -4.60
CA LYS A 17 -45.02 -15.89 -5.54
C LYS A 17 -43.73 -15.37 -4.92
N THR A 18 -43.79 -14.29 -4.14
CA THR A 18 -42.60 -13.70 -3.52
C THR A 18 -42.02 -14.57 -2.38
N CYS A 19 -42.87 -15.36 -1.72
CA CYS A 19 -42.47 -16.29 -0.68
C CYS A 19 -41.98 -17.63 -1.24
N ALA A 20 -42.25 -17.94 -2.51
CA ALA A 20 -41.97 -19.26 -3.09
C ALA A 20 -40.48 -19.68 -3.04
N HIS A 21 -39.56 -18.72 -3.01
CA HIS A 21 -38.12 -18.99 -2.93
C HIS A 21 -37.60 -19.14 -1.49
N VAL A 22 -38.38 -18.71 -0.49
CA VAL A 22 -37.96 -18.70 0.93
C VAL A 22 -37.83 -20.15 1.42
N GLY A 23 -36.67 -20.48 2.00
CA GLY A 23 -36.40 -21.81 2.55
C GLY A 23 -35.77 -22.80 1.56
N THR A 24 -35.65 -22.44 0.28
CA THR A 24 -34.85 -23.21 -0.69
C THR A 24 -33.36 -23.18 -0.32
N GLU A 25 -32.58 -24.14 -0.81
CA GLU A 25 -31.12 -24.15 -0.62
C GLU A 25 -30.45 -22.94 -1.27
N GLN A 26 -31.02 -22.43 -2.37
CA GLN A 26 -30.58 -21.19 -3.02
C GLN A 26 -30.72 -19.98 -2.08
N TYR A 27 -31.89 -19.82 -1.43
CA TYR A 27 -32.11 -18.76 -0.45
C TYR A 27 -31.11 -18.81 0.72
N LYS A 28 -30.79 -20.02 1.22
CA LYS A 28 -29.80 -20.20 2.29
C LYS A 28 -28.39 -19.82 1.81
N ALA A 29 -28.02 -20.21 0.59
CA ALA A 29 -26.74 -19.86 -0.01
C ALA A 29 -26.59 -18.34 -0.18
N ASP A 30 -27.64 -17.66 -0.67
CA ASP A 30 -27.63 -16.20 -0.84
C ASP A 30 -27.56 -15.46 0.49
N LEU A 31 -28.28 -15.94 1.52
CA LEU A 31 -28.21 -15.39 2.86
C LEU A 31 -26.79 -15.50 3.43
N LEU A 32 -26.16 -16.67 3.29
CA LEU A 32 -24.78 -16.89 3.70
C LEU A 32 -23.79 -16.01 2.91
N ALA A 33 -23.95 -15.94 1.59
CA ALA A 33 -23.10 -15.11 0.73
C ALA A 33 -23.19 -13.63 1.10
N THR A 34 -24.40 -13.14 1.40
CA THR A 34 -24.64 -11.76 1.84
C THR A 34 -23.95 -11.49 3.18
N ALA A 35 -24.10 -12.38 4.17
CA ALA A 35 -23.44 -12.25 5.46
C ALA A 35 -21.91 -12.22 5.32
N LEU A 36 -21.34 -13.10 4.50
CA LEU A 36 -19.92 -13.12 4.23
C LEU A 36 -19.45 -11.85 3.51
N ALA A 37 -20.20 -11.38 2.51
CA ALA A 37 -19.87 -10.16 1.78
C ALA A 37 -19.84 -8.93 2.69
N GLN A 38 -20.73 -8.85 3.69
CA GLN A 38 -20.69 -7.78 4.69
C GLN A 38 -19.41 -7.86 5.53
N GLN A 39 -19.02 -9.06 5.98
CA GLN A 39 -17.80 -9.24 6.76
C GLN A 39 -16.54 -8.90 5.97
N LEU A 40 -16.49 -9.28 4.68
CA LEU A 40 -15.38 -8.96 3.80
C LEU A 40 -15.29 -7.45 3.49
N LYS A 41 -16.42 -6.74 3.40
CA LYS A 41 -16.43 -5.27 3.24
C LYS A 41 -15.80 -4.56 4.45
N VAL A 42 -16.10 -5.02 5.67
CA VAL A 42 -15.48 -4.48 6.90
C VAL A 42 -13.98 -4.75 6.91
N ALA A 43 -13.57 -5.98 6.55
CA ALA A 43 -12.16 -6.33 6.46
C ALA A 43 -11.42 -5.47 5.43
N TRP A 44 -12.01 -5.25 4.25
CA TRP A 44 -11.45 -4.40 3.20
C TRP A 44 -11.33 -2.93 3.64
N ALA A 45 -12.33 -2.41 4.35
CA ALA A 45 -12.31 -1.06 4.88
C ALA A 45 -11.15 -0.82 5.85
N ALA A 46 -10.77 -1.83 6.65
CA ALA A 46 -9.66 -1.75 7.60
C ALA A 46 -8.26 -1.91 6.97
N ILE A 47 -8.17 -2.27 5.68
CA ILE A 47 -6.87 -2.45 5.01
C ILE A 47 -6.21 -1.09 4.81
N LYS A 48 -5.04 -0.91 5.42
CA LYS A 48 -4.18 0.26 5.22
C LYS A 48 -3.25 0.09 4.04
N CYS A 49 -3.17 1.12 3.20
CA CYS A 49 -2.29 1.18 2.06
C CYS A 49 -0.83 1.36 2.50
N PHE A 50 0.05 0.46 2.08
CA PHE A 50 1.48 0.50 2.42
C PHE A 50 2.24 1.73 1.90
N ASP A 51 1.71 2.44 0.90
CA ASP A 51 2.39 3.62 0.33
C ASP A 51 1.92 4.95 0.96
N CYS A 52 0.60 5.14 1.14
CA CYS A 52 0.03 6.39 1.65
C CYS A 52 -0.45 6.31 3.11
N GLY A 53 -0.64 5.12 3.67
CA GLY A 53 -1.12 4.90 5.04
C GLY A 53 -2.64 5.01 5.21
N GLU A 54 -3.39 5.41 4.18
CA GLU A 54 -4.85 5.51 4.22
C GLU A 54 -5.52 4.14 4.08
N GLU A 55 -6.70 4.00 4.66
CA GLU A 55 -7.44 2.75 4.68
C GLU A 55 -8.38 2.57 3.47
N GLY A 56 -9.01 1.40 3.36
CA GLY A 56 -9.96 1.07 2.30
C GLY A 56 -9.34 0.71 0.94
N HIS A 57 -8.01 0.59 0.84
CA HIS A 57 -7.35 0.14 -0.39
C HIS A 57 -5.92 -0.38 -0.17
N VAL A 58 -5.44 -1.17 -1.14
CA VAL A 58 -4.04 -1.64 -1.19
C VAL A 58 -3.19 -0.76 -2.11
N LYS A 59 -1.86 -0.85 -1.97
CA LYS A 59 -0.86 -0.14 -2.80
C LYS A 59 -1.17 -0.11 -4.30
N LYS A 60 -1.65 -1.22 -4.88
CA LYS A 60 -1.98 -1.31 -6.31
C LYS A 60 -3.12 -0.37 -6.73
N GLN A 61 -4.06 -0.10 -5.84
CA GLN A 61 -5.22 0.76 -6.05
C GLN A 61 -5.06 2.16 -5.46
N CYS A 62 -3.87 2.51 -4.97
CA CYS A 62 -3.61 3.83 -4.40
C CYS A 62 -3.64 4.90 -5.49
N SER A 63 -4.63 5.80 -5.43
CA SER A 63 -4.71 6.97 -6.32
C SER A 63 -3.57 7.96 -6.06
N LYS A 64 -3.15 8.07 -4.80
CA LYS A 64 -1.98 8.85 -4.36
C LYS A 64 -0.70 8.04 -4.56
N LYS A 65 -0.48 7.48 -5.76
CA LYS A 65 0.80 6.86 -6.11
C LYS A 65 1.90 7.87 -5.80
N LYS A 66 2.53 7.72 -4.63
CA LYS A 66 3.86 8.27 -4.40
C LYS A 66 4.65 7.78 -5.59
N GLN A 67 5.33 8.72 -6.24
CA GLN A 67 6.04 8.53 -7.50
C GLN A 67 7.25 7.60 -7.30
N GLY A 68 7.01 6.40 -6.77
CA GLY A 68 7.96 5.35 -6.53
C GLY A 68 8.44 4.90 -7.89
N ASN A 69 9.72 5.17 -8.14
CA ASN A 69 10.45 4.90 -9.38
C ASN A 69 10.16 5.83 -10.55
N LYS A 70 10.05 7.15 -10.30
CA LYS A 70 10.54 8.05 -11.35
C LYS A 70 12.04 7.83 -11.51
N LYS A 71 12.42 7.23 -12.63
CA LYS A 71 13.81 7.24 -13.09
C LYS A 71 14.30 8.70 -13.06
N PRO A 72 15.53 8.97 -12.63
CA PRO A 72 16.02 10.34 -12.63
C PRO A 72 15.96 10.87 -14.06
N SER A 73 15.52 12.13 -14.24
CA SER A 73 15.50 12.77 -15.56
C SER A 73 16.90 13.04 -16.11
N LYS A 74 17.94 12.92 -15.27
CA LYS A 74 19.34 13.08 -15.64
C LYS A 74 19.98 11.71 -15.86
N LEU A 75 20.97 11.65 -16.75
CA LEU A 75 21.79 10.46 -16.92
C LEU A 75 22.51 10.12 -15.61
N CYS A 76 22.72 8.83 -15.39
CA CYS A 76 23.49 8.31 -14.28
C CYS A 76 24.88 8.97 -14.30
N PRO A 77 25.28 9.70 -13.24
CA PRO A 77 26.56 10.39 -13.23
C PRO A 77 27.74 9.41 -13.19
N ARG A 78 27.49 8.14 -12.86
CA ARG A 78 28.51 7.09 -12.83
C ARG A 78 28.84 6.53 -14.21
N CYS A 79 27.85 6.12 -14.99
CA CYS A 79 28.06 5.40 -16.26
C CYS A 79 27.61 6.15 -17.50
N LYS A 80 26.91 7.28 -17.35
CA LYS A 80 26.38 8.14 -18.41
C LYS A 80 25.66 7.40 -19.56
N LYS A 81 25.15 6.19 -19.32
CA LYS A 81 24.54 5.29 -20.31
C LYS A 81 23.07 4.98 -20.02
N GLY A 82 22.48 5.56 -18.97
CA GLY A 82 21.06 5.38 -18.69
C GLY A 82 20.52 6.29 -17.59
N TYR A 83 19.21 6.30 -17.47
CA TYR A 83 18.46 7.09 -16.49
C TYR A 83 18.14 6.22 -15.27
N HIS A 84 19.11 6.13 -14.37
CA HIS A 84 19.02 5.41 -13.10
C HIS A 84 19.90 6.09 -12.05
N TRP A 85 19.59 5.87 -10.78
CA TRP A 85 20.37 6.41 -9.69
C TRP A 85 21.74 5.74 -9.60
N SER A 86 22.77 6.46 -9.16
CA SER A 86 24.14 5.91 -8.99
C SER A 86 24.15 4.62 -8.18
N ASN A 87 23.21 4.50 -7.23
CA ASN A 87 23.09 3.33 -6.37
C ASN A 87 22.52 2.08 -7.08
N GLU A 88 21.80 2.28 -8.18
CA GLU A 88 21.22 1.23 -9.00
C GLU A 88 22.10 0.94 -10.25
N CYS A 89 23.20 1.68 -10.42
CA CYS A 89 24.09 1.52 -11.56
C CYS A 89 24.81 0.17 -11.55
N ARG A 90 24.40 -0.69 -12.49
CA ARG A 90 24.99 -2.02 -12.76
C ARG A 90 25.96 -2.04 -13.94
N SER A 91 26.18 -0.90 -14.59
CA SER A 91 27.15 -0.79 -15.69
C SER A 91 28.58 -1.00 -15.19
N LYS A 92 29.39 -1.71 -15.99
CA LYS A 92 30.84 -1.88 -15.75
C LYS A 92 31.69 -0.84 -16.48
N TYR A 93 31.14 -0.20 -17.50
CA TYR A 93 31.81 0.77 -18.36
C TYR A 93 30.99 2.07 -18.46
N ASP A 94 31.67 3.21 -18.63
CA ASP A 94 31.07 4.49 -18.99
C ASP A 94 30.62 4.48 -20.47
N ARG A 95 29.91 5.50 -20.92
CA ARG A 95 29.52 5.72 -22.31
C ARG A 95 30.72 5.69 -23.27
N ASP A 96 31.87 6.17 -22.80
CA ASP A 96 33.11 6.27 -23.58
C ASP A 96 33.94 4.96 -23.54
N GLY A 97 33.38 3.85 -23.05
CA GLY A 97 34.07 2.55 -23.00
C GLY A 97 35.09 2.38 -21.87
N LYS A 98 35.32 3.43 -21.07
CA LYS A 98 36.25 3.37 -19.93
C LYS A 98 35.67 2.53 -18.78
N PRO A 99 36.46 1.66 -18.12
CA PRO A 99 36.00 0.88 -16.99
C PRO A 99 35.65 1.79 -15.81
N LEU A 100 34.52 1.52 -15.16
CA LEU A 100 34.06 2.28 -13.99
C LEU A 100 34.80 1.80 -12.73
N PRO A 101 35.08 2.71 -11.77
CA PRO A 101 35.67 2.32 -10.50
C PRO A 101 34.79 1.26 -9.84
N GLN A 102 35.39 0.14 -9.42
CA GLN A 102 34.68 -0.90 -8.68
C GLN A 102 33.97 -0.29 -7.48
N ARG A 103 32.74 -0.74 -7.24
CA ARG A 103 31.96 -0.28 -6.10
C ARG A 103 32.68 -0.79 -4.85
N GLY A 104 33.50 0.07 -4.25
CA GLY A 104 34.39 -0.31 -3.17
C GLY A 104 33.59 -0.95 -2.04
N LYS A 105 33.92 -2.21 -1.71
CA LYS A 105 33.74 -2.65 -0.33
C LYS A 105 34.68 -1.77 0.47
N SER A 106 34.16 -0.76 1.15
CA SER A 106 34.97 0.04 2.06
C SER A 106 35.62 -0.94 3.05
N LYS A 107 36.94 -1.15 2.93
CA LYS A 107 37.70 -1.49 4.13
C LYS A 107 37.41 -0.33 5.08
N ARG A 108 36.72 -0.61 6.18
CA ARG A 108 36.46 0.36 7.24
C ARG A 108 37.84 0.79 7.74
N GLY A 109 38.33 1.90 7.21
CA GLY A 109 39.54 2.56 7.70
C GLY A 109 39.24 3.11 9.09
N ALA A 110 40.23 2.99 9.96
CA ALA A 110 40.25 3.37 11.37
C ALA A 110 39.41 4.59 11.72
N GLY A 111 38.62 4.45 12.79
CA GLY A 111 37.91 5.56 13.41
C GLY A 111 38.89 6.62 13.90
N PHE A 112 38.70 7.84 13.43
CA PHE A 112 39.15 9.02 14.16
C PHE A 112 38.12 9.27 15.28
N SER A 113 38.38 8.70 16.45
CA SER A 113 37.64 9.02 17.66
C SER A 113 38.00 10.45 18.09
N ALA A 114 37.16 11.43 17.78
CA ALA A 114 37.26 12.76 18.38
C ALA A 114 36.84 12.66 19.86
N PRO A 115 37.61 13.21 20.83
CA PRO A 115 37.26 13.13 22.24
C PRO A 115 36.00 13.95 22.54
N GLN A 116 34.99 13.28 23.11
CA GLN A 116 33.77 13.91 23.60
C GLN A 116 34.09 14.74 24.84
N LYS A 117 34.02 16.07 24.73
CA LYS A 117 33.93 16.94 25.92
C LYS A 117 32.53 16.78 26.52
N SER A 118 32.48 16.26 27.74
CA SER A 118 31.29 16.19 28.58
C SER A 118 30.77 17.61 28.87
N ARG A 119 29.57 17.92 28.34
CA ARG A 119 28.80 19.10 28.75
C ARG A 119 27.75 18.66 29.76
N ILE A 120 27.97 19.03 31.01
CA ILE A 120 27.02 18.92 32.12
C ILE A 120 25.83 19.84 31.79
N GLN A 121 24.60 19.31 31.77
CA GLN A 121 23.36 20.12 31.75
C GLN A 121 22.85 20.28 33.18
N PRO A 122 22.51 21.50 33.65
CA PRO A 122 21.81 21.67 34.91
C PRO A 122 20.34 21.26 34.74
N GLN A 123 19.83 20.54 35.74
CA GLN A 123 18.41 20.16 35.83
C GLN A 123 17.56 21.38 36.21
N GLN A 124 16.47 21.60 35.49
CA GLN A 124 15.44 22.55 35.88
C GLN A 124 14.32 21.79 36.58
N THR A 125 14.19 22.05 37.88
CA THR A 125 13.04 21.69 38.72
C THR A 125 11.86 22.59 38.35
N HIS A 126 10.72 22.00 37.99
CA HIS A 126 9.45 22.70 37.90
C HIS A 126 8.63 22.37 39.15
N THR A 127 8.29 23.44 39.89
CA THR A 127 7.25 23.51 40.92
C THR A 127 5.87 23.52 40.27
#